data_AF-A0A1H0TRV0-F1
#
_entry.id   AF-A0A1H0TRV0-F1
#
_cell.length_a   1.000
_cell.length_b   1.000
_cell.length_c   1.000
_cell.angle_alpha   90.00
_cell.angle_beta   90.00
_cell.angle_gamma   90.00
#
_symmetry.space_group_name_H-M   'P 1'
#
loop_
_entity.id
_entity.type
_entity.pdbx_description
1 polymer ?
#
loop_
_entity_poly.entity_id
_entity_poly.type
_entity_poly.pdbx_seq_one_letter_code
_entity_poly.pdbx_strand_id
1 'polypeptide(L)'
;MTPGTTTRRLAMAAVLAVLVALVPGAAFAKFSRTAGSTMSVGTATLGMPSTATLSKSCPFLIFAGSLKVTFPDVPLAESYLVTLDPPSGTVTSKTVTSGGAGATFSLSRSGTYDVTVVARVSSWTGPALSRSFTC
;
A
#
# COMPACT_ATOMS: atom_id res chain seq x y z
N MET A 1 -63.18 15.12 -51.79
CA MET A 1 -62.21 14.24 -51.09
C MET A 1 -61.67 14.97 -49.87
N THR A 2 -62.18 14.54 -48.72
CA THR A 2 -61.62 14.61 -47.35
C THR A 2 -60.59 15.72 -47.02
N PRO A 3 -61.02 16.80 -46.33
CA PRO A 3 -60.16 17.62 -45.49
C PRO A 3 -59.96 16.88 -44.16
N GLY A 4 -58.73 16.61 -43.69
CA GLY A 4 -58.61 16.08 -42.32
C GLY A 4 -57.31 15.43 -41.86
N THR A 5 -56.32 15.20 -42.70
CA THR A 5 -55.10 14.45 -42.29
C THR A 5 -53.96 15.34 -41.82
N THR A 6 -53.83 16.58 -42.32
CA THR A 6 -52.68 17.46 -42.01
C THR A 6 -52.80 18.14 -40.65
N THR A 7 -54.00 18.62 -40.29
CA THR A 7 -54.26 19.34 -39.03
C THR A 7 -54.12 18.43 -37.81
N ARG A 8 -54.47 17.14 -37.97
CA ARG A 8 -54.41 16.14 -36.90
C ARG A 8 -52.97 15.78 -36.50
N ARG A 9 -52.04 15.80 -37.47
CA ARG A 9 -50.60 15.57 -37.24
C ARG A 9 -49.94 16.75 -36.53
N LEU A 10 -50.32 17.98 -36.88
CA LEU A 10 -49.85 19.19 -36.20
C LEU A 10 -50.37 19.28 -34.76
N ALA A 11 -51.64 18.91 -34.53
CA ALA A 11 -52.21 18.87 -33.19
C ALA A 11 -51.50 17.82 -32.30
N MET A 12 -51.18 16.63 -32.83
CA MET A 12 -50.41 15.64 -32.06
C MET A 12 -48.97 16.08 -31.78
N ALA A 13 -48.30 16.74 -32.73
CA ALA A 13 -46.94 17.26 -32.50
C ALA A 13 -46.91 18.35 -31.42
N ALA A 14 -47.92 19.23 -31.40
CA ALA A 14 -48.04 20.27 -30.38
C ALA A 14 -48.32 19.67 -28.98
N VAL A 15 -49.18 18.65 -28.90
CA VAL A 15 -49.47 17.95 -27.62
C VAL A 15 -48.23 17.21 -27.11
N LEU A 16 -47.47 16.56 -28.00
CA LEU A 16 -46.22 15.89 -27.62
C LEU A 16 -45.15 16.90 -27.14
N ALA A 17 -45.03 18.05 -27.79
CA ALA A 17 -44.10 19.11 -27.40
C ALA A 17 -44.45 19.72 -26.03
N VAL A 18 -45.73 19.90 -25.74
CA VAL A 18 -46.19 20.38 -24.42
C VAL A 18 -45.96 19.33 -23.33
N LEU A 19 -46.15 18.04 -23.63
CA LEU A 19 -45.87 16.95 -22.68
C LEU A 19 -44.37 16.82 -22.36
N VAL A 20 -43.48 17.08 -23.32
CA VAL A 20 -42.02 17.08 -23.07
C VAL A 20 -41.58 18.31 -22.26
N ALA A 21 -42.25 19.46 -22.43
CA ALA A 21 -41.94 20.67 -21.65
C ALA A 21 -42.41 20.60 -20.18
N LEU A 22 -43.32 19.69 -19.84
CA LEU A 22 -43.85 19.47 -18.49
C LEU A 22 -43.13 18.35 -17.72
N VAL A 23 -42.11 17.72 -18.28
CA VAL A 23 -41.30 16.74 -17.56
C VAL A 23 -40.48 17.50 -16.50
N PRO A 24 -40.66 17.24 -15.20
CA PRO A 24 -39.79 17.79 -14.17
C PRO A 24 -38.36 17.34 -14.50
N GLY A 25 -37.53 18.31 -14.89
CA GLY A 25 -36.14 18.08 -15.24
C GLY A 25 -35.46 17.32 -14.12
N ALA A 26 -34.88 16.17 -14.50
CA ALA A 26 -33.91 15.36 -13.78
C ALA A 26 -33.94 15.51 -12.25
N ALA A 27 -34.35 14.45 -11.57
CA ALA A 27 -33.88 14.18 -10.22
C ALA A 27 -32.34 14.17 -10.24
N PHE A 28 -31.73 15.34 -10.05
CA PHE A 28 -30.35 15.43 -9.62
C PHE A 28 -30.35 14.66 -8.30
N ALA A 29 -29.75 13.48 -8.28
CA ALA A 29 -29.31 12.89 -7.04
C ALA A 29 -28.41 13.92 -6.39
N LYS A 30 -29.00 14.70 -5.48
CA LYS A 30 -28.28 15.64 -4.63
C LYS A 30 -27.42 14.72 -3.77
N PHE A 31 -26.20 14.45 -4.25
CA PHE A 31 -25.15 14.01 -3.37
C PHE A 31 -24.97 15.17 -2.41
N SER A 32 -25.71 15.11 -1.30
CA SER A 32 -25.40 15.85 -0.11
C SER A 32 -24.00 15.38 0.27
N ARG A 33 -22.99 16.03 -0.30
CA ARG A 33 -21.65 16.03 0.27
C ARG A 33 -21.88 16.66 1.64
N THR A 34 -22.08 15.81 2.64
CA THR A 34 -21.75 16.19 4.00
C THR A 34 -20.37 16.80 3.87
N ALA A 35 -20.23 18.08 4.20
CA ALA A 35 -18.93 18.69 4.37
C ALA A 35 -18.28 17.86 5.49
N GLY A 36 -17.62 16.77 5.10
CA GLY A 36 -16.70 16.09 5.98
C GLY A 36 -15.76 17.19 6.39
N SER A 37 -15.72 17.46 7.70
CA SER A 37 -14.68 18.27 8.32
C SER A 37 -13.41 18.04 7.53
N THR A 38 -12.77 19.12 7.06
CA THR A 38 -11.45 19.04 6.42
C THR A 38 -10.59 18.16 7.32
N MET A 39 -10.49 16.88 6.97
CA MET A 39 -9.62 15.97 7.67
C MET A 39 -8.27 16.52 7.32
N SER A 40 -7.59 17.07 8.32
CA SER A 40 -6.16 17.31 8.23
C SER A 40 -5.55 15.93 8.08
N VAL A 41 -5.47 15.45 6.84
CA VAL A 41 -4.71 14.25 6.50
C VAL A 41 -3.27 14.68 6.62
N GLY A 42 -2.75 14.65 7.86
CA GLY A 42 -1.33 14.78 8.09
C GLY A 42 -0.65 13.70 7.27
N THR A 43 0.21 14.09 6.34
CA THR A 43 1.07 13.15 5.63
C THR A 43 2.12 12.66 6.61
N ALA A 44 1.76 11.69 7.45
CA ALA A 44 2.73 10.97 8.26
C ALA A 44 3.57 10.11 7.31
N THR A 45 4.78 10.56 7.01
CA THR A 45 5.72 9.81 6.19
C THR A 45 6.46 8.82 7.08
N LEU A 46 6.28 7.52 6.83
CA LEU A 46 7.15 6.51 7.42
C LEU A 46 8.53 6.62 6.80
N GLY A 47 9.56 6.85 7.62
CA GLY A 47 10.94 6.85 7.18
C GLY A 47 11.47 5.45 6.91
N MET A 48 12.57 5.36 6.16
CA MET A 48 13.43 4.17 6.18
C MET A 48 14.36 4.26 7.40
N PRO A 49 14.78 3.13 7.99
CA PRO A 49 15.85 3.15 8.98
C PRO A 49 17.11 3.80 8.40
N SER A 50 17.72 4.73 9.12
CA SER A 50 18.89 5.47 8.61
C SER A 50 20.07 4.55 8.31
N THR A 51 20.24 3.49 9.10
CA THR A 51 21.29 2.47 8.95
C THR A 51 20.82 1.11 9.47
N ALA A 52 21.52 0.04 9.05
CA ALA A 52 21.40 -1.28 9.65
C ALA A 52 22.80 -1.84 9.87
N THR A 53 23.04 -2.34 11.08
CA THR A 53 24.28 -2.99 11.49
C THR A 53 24.10 -4.50 11.38
N LEU A 54 25.02 -5.15 10.68
CA LEU A 54 25.03 -6.59 10.45
C LEU A 54 26.19 -7.21 11.22
N SER A 55 25.90 -7.95 12.29
CA SER A 55 26.89 -8.76 13.00
C SER A 55 26.81 -10.20 12.49
N LYS A 56 27.82 -10.61 11.72
CA LYS A 56 27.85 -11.91 11.02
C LYS A 56 28.89 -12.86 11.64
N SER A 57 28.51 -14.13 11.77
CA SER A 57 29.39 -15.24 12.12
C SER A 57 29.21 -16.32 11.06
N CYS A 58 30.26 -16.61 10.30
CA CYS A 58 30.16 -17.48 9.11
C CYS A 58 31.10 -18.70 9.15
N PRO A 59 31.04 -19.58 10.18
CA PRO A 59 31.85 -20.79 10.28
C PRO A 59 31.21 -22.00 9.56
N PHE A 60 31.14 -22.01 8.23
CA PHE A 60 30.48 -23.11 7.48
C PHE A 60 31.26 -24.43 7.39
N LEU A 61 32.45 -24.50 7.98
CA LEU A 61 33.28 -25.71 7.95
C LEU A 61 32.73 -26.82 8.86
N ILE A 62 32.01 -26.46 9.92
CA ILE A 62 31.55 -27.40 10.96
C ILE A 62 30.22 -27.00 11.61
N PHE A 63 29.78 -25.73 11.47
CA PHE A 63 28.57 -25.22 12.10
C PHE A 63 27.73 -24.39 11.12
N ALA A 64 26.46 -24.15 11.45
CA ALA A 64 25.66 -23.15 10.77
C ALA A 64 26.16 -21.74 11.16
N GLY A 65 26.17 -20.81 10.20
CA GLY A 65 26.44 -19.41 10.49
C GLY A 65 25.28 -18.73 11.19
N SER A 66 25.51 -17.52 11.69
CA SER A 66 24.49 -16.67 12.27
C SER A 66 24.65 -15.22 11.83
N LEU A 67 23.53 -14.53 11.72
CA LEU A 67 23.45 -13.12 11.39
C LEU A 67 22.55 -12.44 12.41
N LYS A 68 23.05 -11.40 13.07
CA LYS A 68 22.24 -10.47 13.85
C LYS A 68 22.15 -9.15 13.10
N VAL A 69 20.92 -8.70 12.88
CA VAL A 69 20.56 -7.45 12.20
C VAL A 69 20.02 -6.50 13.26
N THR A 70 20.67 -5.36 13.44
CA THR A 70 20.20 -4.29 14.34
C THR A 70 20.05 -2.99 13.57
N PHE A 71 19.05 -2.18 13.93
CA PHE A 71 18.75 -0.91 13.27
C PHE A 71 18.10 0.02 14.30
N PRO A 72 18.25 1.35 14.14
CA PRO A 72 17.56 2.30 15.00
C PRO A 72 16.06 2.29 14.72
N ASP A 73 15.27 2.63 15.72
CA ASP A 73 13.83 2.77 15.53
C ASP A 73 13.48 3.95 14.61
N VAL A 74 12.53 3.71 13.72
CA VAL A 74 11.91 4.71 12.87
C VAL A 74 10.72 5.32 13.62
N PRO A 75 10.61 6.66 13.70
CA PRO A 75 9.44 7.30 14.28
C PRO A 75 8.15 6.82 13.63
N LEU A 76 7.12 6.57 14.45
CA LEU A 76 5.79 6.08 14.05
C LEU A 76 5.74 4.62 13.56
N ALA A 77 6.87 3.91 13.47
CA ALA A 77 6.86 2.49 13.17
C ALA A 77 6.41 1.70 14.41
N GLU A 78 5.47 0.76 14.21
CA GLU A 78 5.00 -0.20 15.22
C GLU A 78 5.77 -1.52 15.14
N SER A 79 6.18 -1.89 13.92
CA SER A 79 6.93 -3.11 13.67
C SER A 79 7.83 -2.97 12.44
N TYR A 80 8.72 -3.93 12.27
CA TYR A 80 9.62 -4.05 11.14
C TYR A 80 9.54 -5.45 10.59
N LEU A 81 9.44 -5.57 9.27
CA LEU A 81 9.69 -6.82 8.59
C LEU A 81 11.15 -6.87 8.17
N VAL A 82 11.89 -7.82 8.71
CA VAL A 82 13.27 -8.11 8.32
C VAL A 82 13.26 -9.38 7.49
N THR A 83 13.72 -9.27 6.25
CA THR A 83 13.80 -10.37 5.30
C THR A 83 15.25 -10.67 4.99
N LEU A 84 15.61 -11.95 5.02
CA LEU A 84 16.89 -12.48 4.60
C LEU A 84 16.68 -13.33 3.35
N ASP A 85 17.29 -12.91 2.26
CA ASP A 85 17.38 -13.64 1.01
C ASP A 85 18.75 -14.32 0.92
N PRO A 86 18.82 -15.66 0.98
CA PRO A 86 20.07 -16.39 0.85
C PRO A 86 20.53 -16.46 -0.62
N PRO A 87 21.83 -16.71 -0.87
CA PRO A 87 22.38 -16.87 -2.23
C PRO A 87 21.69 -17.99 -3.02
N SER A 88 21.18 -18.98 -2.30
CA SER A 88 20.31 -20.03 -2.83
C SER A 88 19.50 -20.60 -1.67
N GLY A 89 18.19 -20.76 -1.89
CA GLY A 89 17.28 -21.36 -0.92
C GLY A 89 16.05 -20.50 -0.68
N THR A 90 15.45 -20.67 0.49
CA THR A 90 14.18 -20.05 0.84
C THR A 90 14.40 -18.73 1.55
N VAL A 91 13.79 -17.67 1.03
CA VAL A 91 13.70 -16.36 1.68
C VAL A 91 13.04 -16.51 3.04
N THR A 92 13.70 -16.03 4.09
CA THR A 92 13.19 -16.10 5.46
C THR A 92 12.86 -14.69 5.94
N SER A 93 11.74 -14.51 6.63
CA SER A 93 11.36 -13.21 7.20
C SER A 93 11.06 -13.32 8.69
N LYS A 94 11.35 -12.24 9.43
CA LYS A 94 11.04 -12.08 10.85
C LYS A 94 10.42 -10.72 11.09
N THR A 95 9.40 -10.68 11.93
CA THR A 95 8.81 -9.42 12.39
C THR A 95 9.42 -9.03 13.73
N VAL A 96 9.87 -7.79 13.84
CA VAL A 96 10.41 -7.20 15.06
C VAL A 96 9.49 -6.07 15.47
N THR A 97 9.10 -5.99 16.74
CA THR A 97 8.31 -4.86 17.25
C THR A 97 9.21 -3.63 17.43
N SER A 98 8.62 -2.44 17.34
CA SER A 98 9.28 -1.18 17.70
C SER A 98 9.89 -1.24 19.11
N GLY A 99 11.08 -0.67 19.29
CA GLY A 99 11.87 -0.79 20.52
C GLY A 99 12.62 -2.12 20.69
N GLY A 100 12.50 -3.04 19.73
CA GLY A 100 13.16 -4.34 19.76
C GLY A 100 14.64 -4.29 19.43
N ALA A 101 15.40 -5.28 19.90
CA ALA A 101 16.85 -5.38 19.67
C ALA A 101 17.25 -5.81 18.22
N GLY A 102 16.30 -5.87 17.29
CA GLY A 102 16.51 -6.35 15.92
C GLY A 102 16.13 -7.81 15.67
N ALA A 103 16.68 -8.42 14.62
CA ALA A 103 16.39 -9.79 14.19
C ALA A 103 17.65 -10.65 14.07
N THR A 104 17.55 -11.93 14.43
CA THR A 104 18.64 -12.90 14.28
C THR A 104 18.24 -14.00 13.31
N PHE A 105 19.13 -14.38 12.39
CA PHE A 105 18.94 -15.44 11.40
C PHE A 105 20.06 -16.48 11.51
N SER A 106 19.74 -17.71 11.14
CA SER A 106 20.72 -18.77 10.93
C SER A 106 21.09 -18.82 9.45
N LEU A 107 22.39 -18.89 9.16
CA LEU A 107 22.93 -19.00 7.81
C LEU A 107 23.32 -20.45 7.56
N SER A 108 22.87 -21.02 6.46
CA SER A 108 23.06 -22.43 6.15
C SER A 108 24.19 -22.72 5.15
N ARG A 109 24.77 -21.69 4.52
CA ARG A 109 25.78 -21.83 3.46
C ARG A 109 26.59 -20.56 3.24
N SER A 110 27.69 -20.68 2.52
CA SER A 110 28.40 -19.52 1.97
C SER A 110 27.70 -18.97 0.72
N GLY A 111 27.95 -17.70 0.45
CA GLY A 111 27.51 -16.91 -0.70
C GLY A 111 27.07 -15.51 -0.31
N THR A 112 26.49 -14.79 -1.27
CA THR A 112 25.95 -13.44 -1.08
C THR A 112 24.54 -13.51 -0.53
N TYR A 113 24.33 -12.87 0.61
CA TYR A 113 23.05 -12.72 1.28
C TYR A 113 22.56 -11.30 1.16
N ASP A 114 21.26 -11.14 0.92
CA ASP A 114 20.59 -9.84 0.92
C ASP A 114 19.64 -9.72 2.12
N VAL A 115 19.76 -8.62 2.84
CA VAL A 115 18.91 -8.29 3.99
C VAL A 115 18.11 -7.08 3.66
N THR A 116 16.79 -7.17 3.83
CA THR A 116 15.87 -6.06 3.66
C THR A 116 15.14 -5.80 4.96
N VAL A 117 15.12 -4.54 5.40
CA VAL A 117 14.36 -4.08 6.57
C VAL A 117 13.30 -3.09 6.10
N VAL A 118 12.05 -3.35 6.46
CA VAL A 118 10.90 -2.51 6.10
C VAL A 118 10.15 -2.13 7.36
N ALA A 119 10.02 -0.83 7.65
CA ALA A 119 9.20 -0.32 8.73
C ALA A 119 7.70 -0.43 8.40
N ARG A 120 6.87 -0.70 9.40
CA ARG A 120 5.43 -0.88 9.28
C ARG A 120 4.68 -0.17 10.40
N VAL A 121 3.56 0.44 10.05
CA VAL A 121 2.56 0.97 10.99
C VAL A 121 1.19 0.57 10.48
N SER A 122 0.42 -0.19 11.26
CA SER A 122 -0.85 -0.75 10.81
C SER A 122 -0.71 -1.44 9.42
N SER A 123 -1.45 -0.96 8.41
CA SER A 123 -1.37 -1.44 7.02
C SER A 123 -0.34 -0.74 6.13
N TRP A 124 0.31 0.33 6.62
CA TRP A 124 1.28 1.10 5.85
C TRP A 124 2.68 0.50 5.94
N THR A 125 3.37 0.47 4.81
CA THR A 125 4.77 0.03 4.68
C THR A 125 5.63 1.21 4.28
N GLY A 126 6.74 1.41 5.00
CA GLY A 126 7.74 2.40 4.67
C GLY A 126 8.67 1.94 3.54
N PRO A 127 9.57 2.82 3.09
CA PRO A 127 10.63 2.44 2.17
C PRO A 127 11.55 1.38 2.78
N ALA A 128 12.09 0.52 1.91
CA ALA A 128 12.94 -0.59 2.29
C ALA A 128 14.41 -0.19 2.39
N LEU A 129 15.08 -0.60 3.46
CA LEU A 129 16.53 -0.57 3.57
C LEU A 129 17.09 -1.94 3.19
N SER A 130 17.79 -2.03 2.06
CA SER A 130 18.46 -3.26 1.63
C SER A 130 19.98 -3.19 1.80
N ARG A 131 20.57 -4.32 2.22
CA ARG A 131 22.01 -4.49 2.42
C ARG A 131 22.43 -5.89 1.98
N SER A 132 23.37 -5.96 1.06
CA SER A 132 24.04 -7.18 0.63
C SER A 132 25.29 -7.43 1.48
N PHE A 133 25.55 -8.68 1.83
CA PHE A 133 26.83 -9.09 2.42
C PHE A 133 27.21 -10.49 1.97
N THR A 134 28.53 -10.74 1.89
CA THR A 134 29.04 -12.07 1.58
C THR A 134 29.54 -12.76 2.84
N CYS A 135 29.24 -14.04 2.87
CA CYS A 135 29.75 -15.09 3.73
C CYS A 135 30.08 -16.28 2.82
#